data_AF-A0A104UN33-F1
#
_entry.id   AF-A0A104UN33-F1
#
_cell.length_a   1.000
_cell.length_b   1.000
_cell.length_c   1.000
_cell.angle_alpha   90.00
_cell.angle_beta   90.00
_cell.angle_gamma   90.00
#
_symmetry.space_group_name_H-M   'P 1'
#
loop_
_entity.id
_entity.type
_entity.pdbx_description
1 polymer ?
#
loop_
_entity_poly.entity_id
_entity_poly.type
_entity_poly.pdbx_seq_one_letter_code
_entity_poly.pdbx_strand_id
1 'polypeptide(L)' 'MEKKERTQSIIENFRGNCDEFVMLKGVLCASHQFDSAGDKAYRELIDTLMIAKRMDELRACKHAPPNNRSRC' A
#
# COMPACT_ATOMS: atom_id res chain seq x y z
N MET A 1 -17.39 7.63 -1.91
CA MET A 1 -16.28 6.73 -2.29
C MET A 1 -15.99 5.82 -1.11
N GLU A 2 -16.16 4.52 -1.32
CA GLU A 2 -15.96 3.50 -0.28
C GLU A 2 -14.47 3.42 0.10
N LYS A 3 -14.18 3.04 1.36
CA LYS A 3 -12.82 2.89 1.89
C LYS A 3 -11.92 2.02 0.99
N LYS A 4 -12.49 0.92 0.46
CA LYS A 4 -11.78 0.00 -0.45
C LYS A 4 -11.48 0.65 -1.80
N GLU A 5 -12.42 1.37 -2.40
CA GLU A 5 -12.23 2.07 -3.67
C GLU A 5 -11.11 3.11 -3.59
N ARG A 6 -11.10 3.90 -2.51
CA ARG A 6 -10.05 4.90 -2.28
C ARG A 6 -8.68 4.24 -2.12
N THR A 7 -8.64 3.14 -1.36
CA THR A 7 -7.39 2.40 -1.13
C THR A 7 -6.89 1.75 -2.41
N GLN A 8 -7.78 1.19 -3.23
CA GLN A 8 -7.44 0.66 -4.54
C GLN A 8 -6.85 1.75 -5.45
N SER A 9 -7.45 2.95 -5.47
CA SER A 9 -6.93 4.08 -6.24
C SER A 9 -5.52 4.50 -5.80
N ILE A 10 -5.23 4.48 -4.49
CA ILE A 10 -3.87 4.73 -3.97
C ILE A 10 -2.89 3.66 -4.47
N ILE A 11 -3.29 2.39 -4.43
CA ILE A 11 -2.46 1.27 -4.92
C ILE A 11 -2.17 1.42 -6.42
N GLU A 12 -3.20 1.67 -7.23
CA GLU A 12 -3.03 1.82 -8.67
C GLU A 12 -2.17 3.03 -9.03
N ASN A 13 -2.25 4.14 -8.27
CA ASN A 13 -1.40 5.31 -8.48
C ASN A 13 0.10 5.03 -8.30
N PHE A 14 0.46 4.05 -7.46
CA PHE A 14 1.85 3.67 -7.23
C PHE A 14 2.27 2.42 -8.01
N ARG A 15 1.33 1.72 -8.64
CA ARG A 15 1.59 0.45 -9.30
C ARG A 15 2.63 0.60 -10.41
N GLY A 16 3.64 -0.26 -10.39
CA GLY A 16 4.71 -0.27 -11.40
C GLY A 16 5.80 0.78 -11.16
N ASN A 17 5.67 1.62 -10.13
CA ASN A 17 6.76 2.48 -9.68
C ASN A 17 7.85 1.63 -9.00
N CYS A 18 9.12 1.88 -9.27
CA CYS A 18 10.24 1.20 -8.61
C CYS A 18 10.20 1.34 -7.08
N ASP A 19 9.62 2.43 -6.60
CA ASP A 19 9.45 2.78 -5.20
C ASP A 19 8.05 2.45 -4.64
N GLU A 20 7.22 1.69 -5.38
CA GLU A 20 5.86 1.32 -4.97
C GLU A 20 5.81 0.81 -3.51
N PHE A 21 6.73 -0.09 -3.15
CA PHE A 21 6.84 -0.62 -1.80
C PHE A 21 7.13 0.46 -0.74
N VAL A 22 8.00 1.44 -1.06
CA VAL A 22 8.38 2.52 -0.16
C VAL A 22 7.23 3.51 -0.01
N MET A 23 6.55 3.85 -1.10
CA MET A 23 5.38 4.74 -1.09
C MET A 23 4.24 4.14 -0.28
N LEU A 24 3.90 2.86 -0.49
CA LEU A 24 2.87 2.16 0.28
C LEU A 24 3.23 2.05 1.77
N LYS A 25 4.51 1.83 2.08
CA LYS A 25 5.00 1.87 3.48
C LYS A 25 4.78 3.25 4.11
N GLY A 26 5.01 4.34 3.35
CA GLY A 26 4.74 5.70 3.80
C GLY A 26 3.28 5.93 4.14
N VAL A 27 2.35 5.46 3.30
CA VAL A 27 0.90 5.53 3.53
C VAL A 27 0.50 4.81 4.83
N LEU A 28 1.05 3.61 5.05
CA LEU A 28 0.83 2.88 6.32
C LEU A 28 1.39 3.63 7.52
N CYS A 29 2.63 4.11 7.46
CA CYS A 29 3.25 4.85 8.56
C CYS A 29 2.47 6.13 8.91
N ALA A 30 2.00 6.88 7.90
CA ALA A 30 1.16 8.06 8.10
C ALA A 30 -0.15 7.72 8.84
N SER A 31 -0.69 6.51 8.65
CA SER A 31 -1.87 6.06 9.39
C SER A 31 -1.61 5.72 10.87
N HIS A 32 -0.35 5.44 11.24
CA HIS A 32 0.01 4.99 12.58
C HIS A 32 0.65 6.07 13.46
N GLN A 33 1.30 7.10 12.90
CA GLN A 33 2.14 8.05 13.65
C GLN A 33 1.46 9.33 14.16
N PHE A 34 0.21 9.60 13.81
CA PHE A 34 -0.42 10.87 14.18
C PHE A 34 -1.54 10.63 15.21
N ASP A 35 -1.29 11.09 16.43
CA ASP A 35 -2.08 10.87 17.65
C ASP A 35 -2.97 12.08 17.98
N SER A 36 -3.24 12.94 16.99
CA SER A 36 -4.05 14.16 17.14
C SER A 36 -5.46 13.97 16.57
N ALA A 37 -6.41 14.77 17.04
CA ALA A 37 -7.84 14.58 16.75
C ALA A 37 -8.23 14.62 15.25
N GLY A 38 -7.35 15.08 14.35
CA GLY A 38 -7.54 15.01 12.90
C GLY A 38 -7.31 13.61 12.28
N ASP A 39 -6.76 12.66 13.05
CA ASP A 39 -6.07 11.49 12.49
C ASP A 39 -6.88 10.19 12.51
N LYS A 40 -7.93 10.12 13.33
CA LYS A 40 -8.96 9.05 13.19
C LYS A 40 -9.53 9.03 11.78
N ALA A 41 -9.72 10.21 11.18
CA ALA A 41 -10.20 10.34 9.81
C ALA A 41 -9.27 9.64 8.82
N TYR A 42 -7.94 9.72 8.98
CA TYR A 42 -7.02 9.08 8.04
C TYR A 42 -7.10 7.55 8.07
N ARG A 43 -7.19 6.93 9.27
CA ARG A 43 -7.42 5.47 9.38
C ARG A 43 -8.78 5.02 8.87
N GLU A 44 -9.78 5.90 8.92
CA GLU A 44 -11.10 5.64 8.32
C GLU A 44 -11.07 5.74 6.80
N LEU A 45 -10.18 6.56 6.23
CA LEU A 45 -10.07 6.78 4.79
C LEU A 45 -9.40 5.63 4.03
N ILE A 46 -8.48 4.89 4.67
CA ILE A 46 -7.66 3.85 4.01
C ILE A 46 -7.78 2.46 4.66
N ASP A 47 -7.85 1.42 3.84
CA ASP A 47 -7.81 0.03 4.24
C ASP A 47 -6.34 -0.42 4.37
N THR A 48 -5.82 -0.33 5.59
CA THR A 48 -4.44 -0.70 5.91
C THR A 48 -4.13 -2.16 5.59
N LEU A 49 -5.13 -3.05 5.63
CA LEU A 49 -4.95 -4.47 5.30
C LEU A 49 -4.75 -4.66 3.79
N MET A 50 -5.44 -3.91 2.94
CA MET A 50 -5.21 -3.94 1.49
C MET A 50 -3.80 -3.45 1.14
N ILE A 51 -3.32 -2.39 1.78
CA ILE A 51 -1.96 -1.89 1.58
C ILE A 51 -0.92 -2.94 2.02
N ALA A 52 -1.12 -3.55 3.19
CA ALA A 52 -0.24 -4.61 3.69
C ALA A 52 -0.18 -5.82 2.74
N LYS A 53 -1.33 -6.31 2.26
CA LYS A 53 -1.39 -7.41 1.29
C LYS A 53 -0.62 -7.10 0.01
N ARG A 54 -0.76 -5.89 -0.53
CA ARG A 54 -0.01 -5.47 -1.72
C ARG A 54 1.50 -5.44 -1.47
N MET A 55 1.92 -4.97 -0.30
CA MET A 55 3.33 -4.99 0.08
C MET A 55 3.90 -6.41 0.21
N ASP A 56 3.10 -7.37 0.67
CA ASP A 56 3.47 -8.78 0.72
C ASP A 56 3.62 -9.38 -0.69
N GLU A 57 2.70 -9.05 -1.63
CA GLU A 57 2.82 -9.43 -3.04
C GLU A 57 4.12 -8.91 -3.68
N LEU A 58 4.46 -7.64 -3.44
CA LEU A 58 5.70 -7.03 -3.94
C LEU A 58 6.94 -7.72 -3.38
N ARG A 59 6.92 -8.11 -2.10
CA ARG A 59 8.01 -8.88 -1.48
C ARG A 59 8.12 -10.27 -2.10
N ALA A 60 7.00 -10.95 -2.31
CA ALA A 60 6.98 -12.26 -2.96
C ALA A 60 7.53 -12.20 -4.39
N CYS A 61 7.19 -11.16 -5.18
CA CYS A 61 7.77 -10.91 -6.50
C CYS A 61 9.30 -10.73 -6.45
N LYS A 62 9.83 -9.97 -5.49
CA LYS A 62 11.28 -9.77 -5.35
C LYS A 62 12.05 -11.04 -4.98
N HIS A 63 11.42 -11.95 -4.22
CA HIS A 63 12.00 -13.23 -3.80
C HIS A 63 11.63 -14.39 -4.74
N ALA A 64 10.83 -14.12 -5.79
CA ALA A 64 10.50 -15.13 -6.78
C ALA A 64 11.77 -15.54 -7.56
N PRO A 65 11.90 -16.84 -7.87
CA PRO A 65 12.98 -17.33 -8.72
C PRO A 65 12.93 -16.59 -10.07
N PRO A 66 14.10 -16.35 -10.71
CA PRO A 66 14.23 -15.45 -11.86
C PRO A 66 13.29 -15.77 -13.04
N ASN A 67 12.79 -17.00 -13.13
CA ASN A 67 11.87 -17.43 -14.18
C ASN A 67 10.44 -16.87 -14.08
N ASN A 68 10.07 -16.19 -12.98
CA ASN A 68 8.72 -15.66 -12.73
C ASN A 68 8.64 -14.13 -12.58
N ARG A 69 9.75 -13.40 -12.79
CA ARG A 69 9.79 -11.93 -12.57
C ARG A 69 9.15 -11.10 -13.67
N SER A 70 8.84 -11.68 -14.82
CA SER A 70 8.32 -10.98 -16.02
C SER A 70 6.84 -10.55 -15.94
N ARG A 71 6.17 -10.77 -14.81
CA ARG A 71 4.73 -10.47 -14.59
C ARG A 71 4.47 -9.49 -13.44
N CYS A 72 5.53 -8.99 -12.81
CA CYS A 72 5.49 -7.84 -11.91
C CYS A 72 6.14 -6.67 -12.68
#